data_AF-A0AAU5UQ24-F1
#
_entry.id   AF-A0AAU5UQ24-F1
#
_cell.length_a   1.000
_cell.length_b   1.000
_cell.length_c   1.000
_cell.angle_alpha   90.00
_cell.angle_beta   90.00
_cell.angle_gamma   90.00
#
_symmetry.space_group_name_H-M   'P 1'
#
loop_
_entity.id
_entity.type
_entity.pdbx_description
1 polymer ?
#
loop_
_entity_poly.entity_id
_entity_poly.type
_entity_poly.pdbx_seq_one_letter_code
_entity_poly.pdbx_strand_id
1 'polypeptide(L)'
;MSARLLVVLLALGALAGCGSSDTSASRPTPVQVESVPATPVARSSTPAIPPAAKDGQNYKACADGNCEVLIRSTAVISVYGVLFTFKVAEGSFDEHGGDGFVQFPGRGGPFTMSGFTGGADPTLTVTFHEGDTAIVAIRTVGTPTPMRLRTTIPGATPRSTTPPPTMLPIYQPADGTDYNACRDGHCEVLLHRSAKITIGKLPFDFTVTNGAVHMLSCKQDNPLDCYDFHLDGSGGAGWADEPGGVMYDANLKAYDGEDAVLSITTE
;
A
#
# COMPACT_ATOMS: atom_id res chain seq x y z
N MET A 1 51.96 -1.75 14.66
CA MET A 1 52.94 -0.77 14.14
C MET A 1 53.10 -1.02 12.64
N SER A 2 53.37 0.03 11.85
CA SER A 2 53.33 0.13 10.36
C SER A 2 51.91 0.40 9.81
N ALA A 3 51.46 1.60 9.46
CA ALA A 3 52.04 2.87 8.97
C ALA A 3 52.38 2.93 7.46
N ARG A 4 51.67 3.86 6.78
CA ARG A 4 51.94 4.56 5.49
C ARG A 4 51.60 3.74 4.22
N LEU A 5 50.95 4.24 3.17
CA LEU A 5 51.12 5.48 2.37
C LEU A 5 49.90 5.55 1.38
N LEU A 6 48.99 6.54 1.33
CA LEU A 6 48.95 7.88 0.69
C LEU A 6 49.12 7.94 -0.86
N VAL A 7 48.20 8.69 -1.53
CA VAL A 7 48.22 9.43 -2.84
C VAL A 7 46.95 9.10 -3.67
N VAL A 8 45.88 9.92 -3.72
CA VAL A 8 45.62 11.27 -4.34
C VAL A 8 45.45 11.25 -5.87
N LEU A 9 44.23 11.59 -6.36
CA LEU A 9 43.93 12.29 -7.63
C LEU A 9 42.42 12.64 -7.65
N LEU A 10 41.95 13.85 -7.34
CA LEU A 10 41.90 15.11 -8.12
C LEU A 10 41.13 15.03 -9.45
N ALA A 11 39.91 15.60 -9.48
CA ALA A 11 39.34 16.27 -10.65
C ALA A 11 38.27 17.30 -10.22
N LEU A 12 38.65 18.58 -10.33
CA LEU A 12 37.77 19.74 -10.29
C LEU A 12 36.94 19.83 -11.58
N GLY A 13 35.69 20.27 -11.46
CA GLY A 13 34.86 20.73 -12.58
C GLY A 13 33.99 21.89 -12.16
N ALA A 14 34.55 23.10 -12.17
CA ALA A 14 33.82 24.35 -12.03
C ALA A 14 33.40 24.84 -13.42
N LEU A 15 32.11 25.16 -13.60
CA LEU A 15 31.62 25.96 -14.73
C LEU A 15 30.90 27.19 -14.18
N ALA A 16 31.64 28.29 -14.19
CA ALA A 16 31.12 29.63 -14.09
C ALA A 16 30.55 30.04 -15.45
N GLY A 17 29.33 30.57 -15.47
CA GLY A 17 28.72 31.20 -16.64
C GLY A 17 28.18 32.57 -16.25
N CYS A 18 29.05 33.58 -16.34
CA CYS A 18 28.72 34.99 -16.23
C CYS A 18 28.65 35.55 -17.66
N GLY A 19 27.53 36.20 -18.03
CA GLY A 19 27.30 36.71 -19.38
C GLY A 19 26.56 38.04 -19.35
N SER A 20 27.26 39.06 -19.87
CA SER A 20 27.08 40.51 -19.75
C SER A 20 25.77 41.16 -20.20
N SER A 21 25.59 42.35 -19.62
CA SER A 21 24.66 43.44 -19.92
C SER A 21 24.69 43.95 -21.36
N ASP A 22 23.51 44.28 -21.90
CA ASP A 22 23.36 45.28 -22.96
C ASP A 22 22.29 46.30 -22.57
N THR A 23 22.73 47.56 -22.51
CA THR A 23 21.91 48.76 -22.35
C THR A 23 21.35 49.13 -23.72
N SER A 24 20.03 49.04 -23.90
CA SER A 24 19.33 49.64 -25.04
C SER A 24 18.23 50.55 -24.53
N ALA A 25 18.46 51.85 -24.68
CA ALA A 25 17.42 52.86 -24.56
C ALA A 25 16.47 52.76 -25.75
N SER A 26 15.18 52.55 -25.51
CA SER A 26 14.15 52.73 -26.53
C SER A 26 12.87 53.29 -25.91
N ARG A 27 12.58 54.53 -26.35
CA ARG A 27 11.29 55.17 -26.65
C ARG A 27 10.08 54.87 -25.73
N PRO A 28 9.43 55.89 -25.13
CA PRO A 28 8.19 55.69 -24.40
C PRO A 28 7.07 55.27 -25.36
N THR A 29 6.63 54.01 -25.22
CA THR A 29 5.43 53.46 -25.84
C THR A 29 4.20 54.01 -25.11
N PRO A 30 3.11 54.38 -25.82
CA PRO A 30 1.87 54.81 -25.18
C PRO A 30 1.32 53.74 -24.24
N VAL A 31 0.93 54.18 -23.04
CA VAL A 31 0.30 53.39 -21.97
C VAL A 31 -0.96 52.71 -22.53
N GLN A 32 -0.86 51.42 -22.84
CA GLN A 32 -2.04 50.58 -22.95
C GLN A 32 -2.51 50.26 -21.54
N VAL A 33 -3.75 50.65 -21.24
CA VAL A 33 -4.45 50.29 -20.00
C VAL A 33 -4.65 48.78 -20.05
N GLU A 34 -3.74 48.06 -19.40
CA GLU A 34 -3.82 46.62 -19.21
C GLU A 34 -5.00 46.35 -18.29
N SER A 35 -6.07 45.82 -18.88
CA SER A 35 -7.24 45.35 -18.16
C SER A 35 -6.79 44.22 -17.24
N VAL A 36 -6.69 44.54 -15.94
CA VAL A 36 -6.41 43.58 -14.87
C VAL A 36 -7.35 42.38 -15.04
N PRO A 37 -6.83 41.17 -15.30
CA PRO A 37 -7.65 39.98 -15.39
C PRO A 37 -8.37 39.82 -14.05
N ALA A 38 -9.70 39.86 -14.07
CA ALA A 38 -10.49 39.60 -12.88
C ALA A 38 -10.08 38.24 -12.33
N THR A 39 -9.49 38.23 -11.13
CA THR A 39 -9.15 37.00 -10.43
C THR A 39 -10.44 36.21 -10.28
N PRO A 40 -10.54 34.99 -10.85
CA PRO A 40 -11.75 34.19 -10.71
C PRO A 40 -11.95 33.93 -9.23
N VAL A 41 -12.99 34.53 -8.65
CA VAL A 41 -13.44 34.23 -7.30
C VAL A 41 -13.76 32.73 -7.30
N ALA A 42 -12.94 31.95 -6.59
CA ALA A 42 -13.17 30.53 -6.41
C ALA A 42 -14.60 30.35 -5.91
N ARG A 43 -15.45 29.78 -6.76
CA ARG A 43 -16.82 29.47 -6.37
C ARG A 43 -16.70 28.45 -5.25
N SER A 44 -17.11 28.84 -4.05
CA SER A 44 -17.37 27.91 -2.96
C SER A 44 -18.39 26.91 -3.50
N SER A 45 -17.93 25.71 -3.84
CA SER A 45 -18.80 24.63 -4.26
C SER A 45 -19.63 24.24 -3.05
N THR A 46 -20.94 24.43 -3.14
CA THR A 46 -21.88 23.88 -2.17
C THR A 46 -21.58 22.39 -2.03
N PRO A 47 -21.30 21.87 -0.81
CA PRO A 47 -21.03 20.45 -0.61
C PRO A 47 -22.18 19.62 -1.20
N ALA A 48 -21.87 18.62 -2.02
CA ALA A 48 -22.95 17.80 -2.54
C ALA A 48 -23.53 16.97 -1.39
N ILE A 49 -24.86 16.90 -1.33
CA ILE A 49 -25.51 16.03 -0.35
C ILE A 49 -25.24 14.60 -0.78
N PRO A 50 -24.57 13.76 0.04
CA PRO A 50 -24.32 12.38 -0.31
C PRO A 50 -25.66 11.65 -0.53
N PRO A 51 -25.74 10.73 -1.51
CA PRO A 51 -26.92 9.90 -1.65
C PRO A 51 -27.18 9.10 -0.37
N ALA A 52 -28.44 8.71 -0.14
CA ALA A 52 -28.76 7.85 0.97
C ALA A 52 -28.30 6.41 0.66
N ALA A 53 -27.39 5.87 1.46
CA ALA A 53 -27.06 4.45 1.43
C ALA A 53 -28.28 3.62 1.86
N LYS A 54 -28.55 2.48 1.20
CA LYS A 54 -29.70 1.61 1.50
C LYS A 54 -29.86 1.30 2.98
N ASP A 55 -28.75 0.97 3.65
CA ASP A 55 -28.72 0.57 5.06
C ASP A 55 -28.21 1.69 5.99
N GLY A 56 -28.01 2.91 5.46
CA GLY A 56 -27.50 4.04 6.23
C GLY A 56 -26.15 3.72 6.91
N GLN A 57 -26.00 4.03 8.19
CA GLN A 57 -24.80 3.68 8.98
C GLN A 57 -24.98 2.36 9.78
N ASN A 58 -25.91 1.49 9.38
CA ASN A 58 -26.14 0.22 10.07
C ASN A 58 -25.12 -0.85 9.63
N TYR A 59 -23.88 -0.76 10.14
CA TYR A 59 -22.80 -1.69 9.76
C TYR A 59 -23.08 -3.17 10.09
N LYS A 60 -24.02 -3.45 11.00
CA LYS A 60 -24.46 -4.82 11.30
C LYS A 60 -25.25 -5.45 10.15
N ALA A 61 -25.77 -4.66 9.22
CA ALA A 61 -26.43 -5.15 8.01
C ALA A 61 -25.46 -5.92 7.10
N CYS A 62 -24.15 -5.71 7.22
CA CYS A 62 -23.14 -6.36 6.39
C CYS A 62 -22.72 -7.75 6.87
N ALA A 63 -23.31 -8.25 7.96
CA ALA A 63 -22.90 -9.52 8.57
C ALA A 63 -23.02 -10.73 7.62
N ASP A 64 -23.93 -10.66 6.64
CA ASP A 64 -24.17 -11.67 5.59
C ASP A 64 -23.53 -11.29 4.25
N GLY A 65 -22.63 -10.30 4.22
CA GLY A 65 -21.94 -9.82 3.03
C GLY A 65 -22.85 -9.22 1.95
N ASN A 66 -24.05 -8.76 2.31
CA ASN A 66 -24.99 -8.10 1.39
C ASN A 66 -25.57 -6.83 1.99
N CYS A 67 -24.85 -5.71 1.87
CA CYS A 67 -25.25 -4.43 2.43
C CYS A 67 -24.82 -3.24 1.56
N GLU A 68 -25.41 -2.08 1.81
CA GLU A 68 -24.90 -0.79 1.31
C GLU A 68 -24.94 0.24 2.43
N VAL A 69 -23.77 0.67 2.90
CA VAL A 69 -23.61 1.51 4.09
C VAL A 69 -22.84 2.79 3.81
N LEU A 70 -23.16 3.82 4.58
CA LEU A 70 -22.48 5.11 4.62
C LEU A 70 -21.35 5.06 5.66
N ILE A 71 -20.13 5.37 5.24
CA ILE A 71 -18.95 5.47 6.10
C ILE A 71 -18.56 6.94 6.21
N ARG A 72 -18.29 7.40 7.44
CA ARG A 72 -17.79 8.74 7.74
C ARG A 72 -16.48 8.64 8.48
N SER A 73 -15.40 9.09 7.85
CA SER A 73 -14.01 9.07 8.32
C SER A 73 -13.44 7.68 8.59
N THR A 74 -14.04 6.88 9.47
CA THR A 74 -13.62 5.51 9.76
C THR A 74 -14.79 4.64 10.22
N ALA A 75 -14.86 3.40 9.76
CA ALA A 75 -15.82 2.40 10.24
C ALA A 75 -15.21 1.01 10.30
N VAL A 76 -15.65 0.20 11.27
CA VAL A 76 -15.35 -1.24 11.33
C VAL A 76 -16.62 -1.99 10.97
N ILE A 77 -16.53 -2.83 9.94
CA ILE A 77 -17.64 -3.62 9.41
C ILE A 77 -17.28 -5.09 9.54
N SER A 78 -18.20 -5.89 10.08
CA SER A 78 -18.05 -7.34 10.11
C SER A 78 -18.79 -7.96 8.92
N VAL A 79 -18.08 -8.75 8.12
CA VAL A 79 -18.62 -9.49 6.97
C VAL A 79 -18.33 -10.97 7.19
N TYR A 80 -19.38 -11.77 7.39
CA TYR A 80 -19.29 -13.17 7.81
C TYR A 80 -18.32 -13.42 9.00
N GLY A 81 -18.23 -12.46 9.93
CA GLY A 81 -17.38 -12.55 11.12
C GLY A 81 -15.94 -12.08 10.92
N VAL A 82 -15.50 -11.76 9.69
CA VAL A 82 -14.22 -11.10 9.42
C VAL A 82 -14.41 -9.59 9.60
N LEU A 83 -13.47 -8.92 10.28
CA LEU A 83 -13.53 -7.48 10.54
C LEU A 83 -12.74 -6.71 9.49
N PHE A 84 -13.37 -5.71 8.89
CA PHE A 84 -12.81 -4.78 7.92
C PHE A 84 -12.89 -3.36 8.46
N THR A 85 -11.77 -2.66 8.50
CA THR A 85 -11.64 -1.26 8.91
C THR A 85 -11.50 -0.39 7.67
N PHE A 86 -12.51 0.41 7.41
CA PHE A 86 -12.53 1.37 6.32
C PHE A 86 -12.15 2.73 6.86
N LYS A 87 -11.22 3.43 6.20
CA LYS A 87 -10.91 4.84 6.44
C LYS A 87 -11.21 5.64 5.18
N VAL A 88 -11.80 6.80 5.35
CA VAL A 88 -12.18 7.70 4.26
C VAL A 88 -11.55 9.04 4.55
N ALA A 89 -10.70 9.49 3.64
CA ALA A 89 -10.11 10.82 3.67
C ALA A 89 -10.37 11.54 2.34
N GLU A 90 -10.04 12.82 2.30
CA GLU A 90 -10.23 13.62 1.11
C GLU A 90 -9.42 13.05 -0.06
N GLY A 91 -10.12 12.57 -1.09
CA GLY A 91 -9.52 11.93 -2.26
C GLY A 91 -9.05 10.48 -2.09
N SER A 92 -9.10 9.90 -0.88
CA SER A 92 -8.71 8.50 -0.65
C SER A 92 -9.77 7.70 0.13
N PHE A 93 -9.87 6.43 -0.23
CA PHE A 93 -10.62 5.43 0.50
C PHE A 93 -9.67 4.27 0.78
N ASP A 94 -9.47 3.96 2.05
CA ASP A 94 -8.50 2.99 2.52
C ASP A 94 -9.25 1.85 3.20
N GLU A 95 -9.02 0.62 2.76
CA GLU A 95 -9.61 -0.59 3.32
C GLU A 95 -8.53 -1.41 4.02
N HIS A 96 -8.79 -1.76 5.29
CA HIS A 96 -7.91 -2.58 6.12
C HIS A 96 -8.72 -3.73 6.70
N GLY A 97 -8.71 -4.91 6.09
CA GLY A 97 -9.43 -6.05 6.62
C GLY A 97 -8.98 -7.36 6.00
N GLY A 98 -8.94 -8.39 6.85
CA GLY A 98 -8.09 -9.53 6.59
C GLY A 98 -6.60 -9.20 6.82
N ASP A 99 -5.74 -9.93 6.14
CA ASP A 99 -4.27 -9.89 6.16
C ASP A 99 -3.64 -8.85 5.21
N GLY A 100 -4.45 -7.96 4.61
CA GLY A 100 -3.99 -6.99 3.61
C GLY A 100 -4.56 -5.58 3.77
N PHE A 101 -3.99 -4.67 2.98
CA PHE A 101 -4.40 -3.28 2.83
C PHE A 101 -4.70 -3.00 1.35
N VAL A 102 -5.79 -2.27 1.09
CA VAL A 102 -6.10 -1.78 -0.26
C VAL A 102 -6.45 -0.29 -0.20
N GLN A 103 -5.67 0.51 -0.93
CA GLN A 103 -5.90 1.95 -1.09
C GLN A 103 -6.59 2.23 -2.43
N PHE A 104 -7.63 3.07 -2.41
CA PHE A 104 -8.40 3.44 -3.59
C PHE A 104 -8.41 4.95 -3.81
N PRO A 105 -8.00 5.44 -4.98
CA PRO A 105 -8.28 6.80 -5.40
C PRO A 105 -9.71 6.92 -5.96
N GLY A 106 -10.60 7.61 -5.24
CA GLY A 106 -11.93 8.01 -5.72
C GLY A 106 -13.01 6.90 -5.77
N ARG A 107 -13.85 6.92 -6.82
CA ARG A 107 -14.91 5.91 -7.03
C ARG A 107 -14.30 4.64 -7.63
N GLY A 108 -14.20 3.58 -6.83
CA GLY A 108 -13.66 2.28 -7.23
C GLY A 108 -14.70 1.35 -7.86
N GLY A 109 -14.27 0.55 -8.84
CA GLY A 109 -15.06 -0.56 -9.39
C GLY A 109 -15.24 -1.72 -8.39
N PRO A 110 -15.94 -2.80 -8.78
CA PRO A 110 -16.07 -3.97 -7.92
C PRO A 110 -14.69 -4.60 -7.66
N PHE A 111 -14.37 -4.85 -6.39
CA PHE A 111 -13.16 -5.55 -5.99
C PHE A 111 -13.49 -6.67 -5.01
N THR A 112 -12.75 -7.76 -5.12
CA THR A 112 -12.91 -8.92 -4.26
C THR A 112 -12.24 -8.66 -2.91
N MET A 113 -12.98 -8.88 -1.83
CA MET A 113 -12.47 -8.80 -0.46
C MET A 113 -11.72 -10.10 -0.14
N SER A 114 -10.48 -9.96 0.32
CA SER A 114 -9.65 -11.09 0.77
C SER A 114 -10.12 -11.62 2.15
N GLY A 115 -9.57 -12.76 2.58
CA GLY A 115 -9.91 -13.39 3.86
C GLY A 115 -11.08 -14.38 3.80
N PHE A 116 -11.45 -14.83 2.60
CA PHE A 116 -12.46 -15.87 2.36
C PHE A 116 -11.89 -16.99 1.49
N THR A 117 -12.45 -18.19 1.63
CA THR A 117 -12.07 -19.37 0.83
C THR A 117 -13.32 -20.03 0.24
N GLY A 118 -13.14 -20.80 -0.84
CA GLY A 118 -14.22 -21.55 -1.47
C GLY A 118 -14.89 -20.87 -2.67
N GLY A 119 -14.28 -19.82 -3.23
CA GLY A 119 -14.68 -19.23 -4.51
C GLY A 119 -15.98 -18.40 -4.48
N ALA A 120 -16.42 -17.96 -3.30
CA ALA A 120 -17.62 -17.15 -3.09
C ALA A 120 -17.28 -15.84 -2.39
N ASP A 121 -16.27 -15.15 -2.90
CA ASP A 121 -15.66 -14.01 -2.20
C ASP A 121 -16.58 -12.76 -2.27
N PRO A 122 -16.77 -12.05 -1.14
CA PRO A 122 -17.51 -10.80 -1.14
C PRO A 122 -16.86 -9.78 -2.07
N THR A 123 -17.67 -9.11 -2.87
CA THR A 123 -17.27 -8.01 -3.73
C THR A 123 -17.68 -6.69 -3.08
N LEU A 124 -16.74 -5.78 -2.93
CA LEU A 124 -16.98 -4.42 -2.46
C LEU A 124 -17.00 -3.45 -3.64
N THR A 125 -17.85 -2.44 -3.57
CA THR A 125 -17.94 -1.36 -4.57
C THR A 125 -18.16 -0.02 -3.86
N VAL A 126 -17.36 0.99 -4.20
CA VAL A 126 -17.52 2.35 -3.67
C VAL A 126 -18.42 3.14 -4.63
N THR A 127 -19.70 3.32 -4.25
CA THR A 127 -20.70 3.97 -5.12
C THR A 127 -20.70 5.49 -5.02
N PHE A 128 -20.18 6.04 -3.91
CA PHE A 128 -20.01 7.46 -3.67
C PHE A 128 -18.78 7.72 -2.80
N HIS A 129 -18.07 8.81 -3.08
CA HIS A 129 -16.96 9.31 -2.28
C HIS A 129 -16.86 10.83 -2.46
N GLU A 130 -16.86 11.57 -1.35
CA GLU A 130 -16.64 13.02 -1.30
C GLU A 130 -16.17 13.41 0.11
N GLY A 131 -15.06 14.16 0.19
CA GLY A 131 -14.46 14.54 1.47
C GLY A 131 -14.12 13.32 2.33
N ASP A 132 -14.65 13.27 3.54
CA ASP A 132 -14.48 12.17 4.50
C ASP A 132 -15.64 11.16 4.47
N THR A 133 -16.49 11.20 3.44
CA THR A 133 -17.72 10.41 3.37
C THR A 133 -17.70 9.49 2.14
N ALA A 134 -18.01 8.21 2.35
CA ALA A 134 -18.14 7.21 1.29
C ALA A 134 -19.40 6.37 1.45
N ILE A 135 -19.96 5.89 0.33
CA ILE A 135 -20.96 4.83 0.33
C ILE A 135 -20.33 3.59 -0.28
N VAL A 136 -20.45 2.49 0.46
CA VAL A 136 -19.88 1.20 0.12
C VAL A 136 -20.99 0.17 0.02
N ALA A 137 -21.03 -0.54 -1.11
CA ALA A 137 -21.86 -1.71 -1.31
C ALA A 137 -21.00 -2.97 -1.23
N ILE A 138 -21.38 -3.92 -0.38
CA ILE A 138 -20.77 -5.24 -0.28
C ILE A 138 -21.80 -6.24 -0.80
N ARG A 139 -21.40 -7.09 -1.74
CA ARG A 139 -22.25 -8.10 -2.37
C ARG A 139 -21.50 -9.41 -2.44
N THR A 140 -22.15 -10.49 -2.04
CA THR A 140 -21.56 -11.81 -2.07
C THR A 140 -22.38 -12.74 -2.94
N VAL A 141 -21.73 -13.44 -3.86
CA VAL A 141 -22.37 -14.47 -4.69
C VAL A 141 -21.93 -15.83 -4.18
N GLY A 142 -22.86 -16.59 -3.59
CA GLY A 142 -22.57 -17.89 -2.96
C GLY A 142 -22.46 -17.78 -1.43
N THR A 143 -21.88 -18.81 -0.81
CA THR A 143 -21.66 -18.86 0.64
C THR A 143 -20.16 -18.90 0.90
N PRO A 144 -19.52 -17.76 1.20
CA PRO A 144 -18.11 -17.74 1.53
C PRO A 144 -17.87 -18.57 2.78
N THR A 145 -16.74 -19.26 2.79
CA THR A 145 -16.20 -19.80 4.02
C THR A 145 -15.19 -18.76 4.51
N PRO A 146 -15.46 -18.04 5.62
CA PRO A 146 -14.46 -17.17 6.24
C PRO A 146 -13.17 -17.96 6.37
N MET A 147 -12.09 -17.41 5.86
CA MET A 147 -10.78 -17.98 6.13
C MET A 147 -10.64 -17.90 7.64
N ARG A 148 -10.71 -19.07 8.30
CA ARG A 148 -10.69 -19.13 9.75
C ARG A 148 -9.26 -18.83 10.18
N LEU A 149 -8.91 -17.55 10.25
CA LEU A 149 -7.82 -17.07 11.07
C LEU A 149 -8.08 -17.69 12.44
N ARG A 150 -7.23 -18.63 12.84
CA ARG A 150 -7.30 -19.26 14.15
C ARG A 150 -7.15 -18.14 15.15
N THR A 151 -8.27 -17.63 15.65
CA THR A 151 -8.31 -16.69 16.75
C THR A 151 -7.54 -17.35 17.87
N THR A 152 -6.44 -16.73 18.28
CA THR A 152 -5.66 -17.15 19.44
C THR A 152 -6.60 -17.15 20.64
N ILE A 153 -7.00 -18.34 21.09
CA ILE A 153 -7.69 -18.51 22.36
C ILE A 153 -6.68 -18.12 23.44
N PRO A 154 -6.99 -17.18 24.35
CA PRO A 154 -6.11 -16.87 25.47
C PRO A 154 -5.87 -18.15 26.29
N GLY A 155 -4.65 -18.68 26.22
CA GLY A 155 -4.24 -19.91 26.92
C GLY A 155 -4.12 -21.18 26.08
N ALA A 156 -4.45 -21.18 24.78
CA ALA A 156 -4.05 -22.26 23.87
C ALA A 156 -2.93 -21.76 22.97
N THR A 157 -1.71 -22.25 23.21
CA THR A 157 -0.54 -21.94 22.36
C THR A 157 -0.89 -22.34 20.92
N PRO A 158 -0.94 -21.39 19.96
CA PRO A 158 -1.16 -21.75 18.58
C PRO A 158 0.04 -22.57 18.14
N ARG A 159 -0.23 -23.80 17.67
CA ARG A 159 0.71 -24.46 16.75
C ARG A 159 0.55 -23.74 15.41
N SER A 160 1.09 -22.53 15.33
CA SER A 160 1.57 -21.99 14.07
C SER A 160 2.61 -22.99 13.58
N THR A 161 2.42 -23.57 12.40
CA THR A 161 3.48 -24.36 11.77
C THR A 161 4.56 -23.44 11.20
N THR A 162 4.30 -22.14 11.08
CA THR A 162 5.34 -21.15 10.84
C THR A 162 5.94 -20.78 12.20
N PRO A 163 7.18 -21.19 12.49
CA PRO A 163 7.84 -20.83 13.74
C PRO A 163 7.81 -19.31 13.89
N PRO A 164 7.62 -18.77 15.10
CA PRO A 164 7.85 -17.35 15.32
C PRO A 164 9.24 -16.99 14.76
N PRO A 165 9.37 -15.82 14.11
CA PRO A 165 10.62 -15.43 13.52
C PRO A 165 11.73 -15.49 14.56
N THR A 166 12.79 -16.22 14.22
CA THR A 166 13.91 -16.41 15.13
C THR A 166 14.81 -15.17 15.05
N MET A 167 15.40 -14.73 16.17
CA MET A 167 16.45 -13.71 16.09
C MET A 167 17.61 -14.25 15.25
N LEU A 168 18.05 -13.47 14.24
CA LEU A 168 19.34 -13.71 13.59
C LEU A 168 20.41 -13.68 14.70
N PRO A 169 21.35 -14.65 14.72
CA PRO A 169 22.26 -14.88 13.60
C PRO A 169 22.23 -16.29 13.00
N ILE A 170 21.28 -17.16 13.38
CA ILE A 170 21.32 -18.60 13.00
C ILE A 170 20.58 -18.87 11.67
N TYR A 171 19.68 -17.98 11.24
CA TYR A 171 18.89 -18.20 10.03
C TYR A 171 19.71 -17.86 8.78
N GLN A 172 19.86 -18.82 7.89
CA GLN A 172 20.49 -18.63 6.58
C GLN A 172 19.40 -18.72 5.51
N PRO A 173 19.06 -17.61 4.84
CA PRO A 173 18.11 -17.64 3.73
C PRO A 173 18.63 -18.53 2.61
N ALA A 174 17.75 -19.32 1.98
CA ALA A 174 18.11 -20.17 0.86
C ALA A 174 18.85 -19.43 -0.26
N ASP A 175 18.42 -18.19 -0.57
CA ASP A 175 18.95 -17.38 -1.67
C ASP A 175 19.89 -16.26 -1.20
N GLY A 176 20.16 -16.17 0.11
CA GLY A 176 21.04 -15.14 0.67
C GLY A 176 20.54 -13.74 0.30
N THR A 177 21.39 -12.93 -0.36
CA THR A 177 21.02 -11.59 -0.85
C THR A 177 20.76 -11.55 -2.36
N ASP A 178 20.53 -12.70 -3.02
CA ASP A 178 20.21 -12.75 -4.45
C ASP A 178 18.72 -12.46 -4.69
N TYR A 179 18.39 -11.17 -4.75
CA TYR A 179 17.02 -10.71 -5.00
C TYR A 179 16.47 -11.09 -6.37
N ASN A 180 17.29 -11.54 -7.32
CA ASN A 180 16.79 -12.00 -8.62
C ASN A 180 16.09 -13.35 -8.52
N ALA A 181 16.37 -14.14 -7.47
CA ALA A 181 15.68 -15.40 -7.20
C ALA A 181 14.17 -15.21 -7.00
N CYS A 182 13.72 -14.04 -6.52
CA CYS A 182 12.31 -13.77 -6.25
C CYS A 182 11.45 -13.49 -7.48
N ARG A 183 12.02 -13.47 -8.70
CA ARG A 183 11.28 -13.10 -9.93
C ARG A 183 10.11 -14.04 -10.23
N ASP A 184 10.25 -15.32 -9.93
CA ASP A 184 9.21 -16.34 -10.14
C ASP A 184 8.28 -16.50 -8.93
N GLY A 185 8.48 -15.71 -7.87
CA GLY A 185 7.71 -15.81 -6.64
C GLY A 185 8.12 -16.96 -5.74
N HIS A 186 9.27 -17.60 -5.93
CA HIS A 186 9.79 -18.63 -5.04
C HIS A 186 11.20 -18.29 -4.57
N CYS A 187 11.30 -17.61 -3.44
CA CYS A 187 12.60 -17.25 -2.87
C CYS A 187 12.59 -17.14 -1.36
N GLU A 188 13.79 -17.13 -0.78
CA GLU A 188 14.04 -16.77 0.60
C GLU A 188 15.30 -15.91 0.68
N VAL A 189 15.12 -14.62 0.96
CA VAL A 189 16.18 -13.60 0.88
C VAL A 189 16.38 -12.84 2.18
N LEU A 190 17.62 -12.44 2.44
CA LEU A 190 18.03 -11.53 3.50
C LEU A 190 17.93 -10.09 3.01
N LEU A 191 17.09 -9.31 3.66
CA LEU A 191 16.97 -7.87 3.53
C LEU A 191 17.88 -7.20 4.56
N HIS A 192 18.64 -6.18 4.14
CA HIS A 192 19.43 -5.33 5.03
C HIS A 192 19.03 -3.87 4.86
N ARG A 193 18.37 -3.28 5.88
CA ARG A 193 17.80 -1.91 5.93
C ARG A 193 16.76 -1.59 4.87
N SER A 194 17.09 -1.79 3.60
CA SER A 194 16.21 -1.57 2.47
C SER A 194 16.69 -2.35 1.25
N ALA A 195 15.77 -2.81 0.42
CA ALA A 195 16.08 -3.47 -0.85
C ALA A 195 15.04 -3.11 -1.91
N LYS A 196 15.40 -3.24 -3.18
CA LYS A 196 14.44 -3.21 -4.29
C LYS A 196 14.40 -4.60 -4.90
N ILE A 197 13.23 -5.24 -4.91
CA ILE A 197 13.05 -6.61 -5.40
C ILE A 197 11.91 -6.61 -6.40
N THR A 198 12.09 -7.28 -7.53
CA THR A 198 11.00 -7.53 -8.47
C THR A 198 10.43 -8.91 -8.20
N ILE A 199 9.14 -8.96 -7.84
CA ILE A 199 8.40 -10.20 -7.60
C ILE A 199 7.32 -10.29 -8.68
N GLY A 200 7.39 -11.33 -9.51
CA GLY A 200 6.58 -11.40 -10.72
C GLY A 200 6.83 -10.19 -11.63
N LYS A 201 5.76 -9.43 -11.90
CA LYS A 201 5.79 -8.19 -12.71
C LYS A 201 5.93 -6.91 -11.88
N LEU A 202 5.89 -7.01 -10.55
CA LEU A 202 5.81 -5.85 -9.66
C LEU A 202 7.16 -5.52 -9.01
N PRO A 203 7.66 -4.27 -9.13
CA PRO A 203 8.81 -3.81 -8.38
C PRO A 203 8.37 -3.37 -6.98
N PHE A 204 8.98 -3.94 -5.94
CA PHE A 204 8.76 -3.59 -4.55
C PHE A 204 9.99 -2.92 -3.94
N ASP A 205 9.74 -1.87 -3.17
CA ASP A 205 10.67 -1.23 -2.27
C ASP A 205 10.44 -1.77 -0.85
N PHE A 206 11.48 -2.37 -0.28
CA PHE A 206 11.48 -2.93 1.06
C PHE A 206 12.21 -2.00 2.01
N THR A 207 11.69 -1.84 3.22
CA THR A 207 12.38 -1.17 4.33
C THR A 207 12.27 -2.03 5.59
N VAL A 208 13.39 -2.30 6.24
CA VAL A 208 13.45 -3.03 7.51
C VAL A 208 13.64 -2.04 8.64
N THR A 209 12.77 -2.07 9.64
CA THR A 209 12.89 -1.19 10.81
C THR A 209 12.39 -1.92 12.05
N ASN A 210 13.23 -2.00 13.07
CA ASN A 210 12.91 -2.63 14.36
C ASN A 210 12.37 -4.07 14.21
N GLY A 211 12.91 -4.84 13.26
CA GLY A 211 12.46 -6.20 13.02
C GLY A 211 11.14 -6.37 12.26
N ALA A 212 10.56 -5.28 11.76
CA ALA A 212 9.43 -5.31 10.83
C ALA A 212 9.91 -4.99 9.41
N VAL A 213 9.20 -5.52 8.41
CA VAL A 213 9.45 -5.27 6.99
C VAL A 213 8.26 -4.51 6.41
N HIS A 214 8.53 -3.32 5.89
CA HIS A 214 7.60 -2.55 5.08
C HIS A 214 7.87 -2.84 3.60
N MET A 215 6.81 -3.09 2.83
CA MET A 215 6.87 -3.39 1.39
C MET A 215 5.98 -2.41 0.64
N LEU A 216 6.53 -1.72 -0.37
CA LEU A 216 5.78 -0.76 -1.17
C LEU A 216 5.99 -1.02 -2.66
N SER A 217 4.93 -1.23 -3.43
CA SER A 217 4.98 -1.30 -4.90
C SER A 217 3.92 -0.38 -5.48
N CYS A 218 4.35 0.67 -6.19
CA CYS A 218 3.46 1.61 -6.84
C CYS A 218 3.52 1.46 -8.36
N LYS A 219 2.38 1.66 -9.03
CA LYS A 219 2.38 1.79 -10.49
C LYS A 219 3.14 3.03 -10.94
N GLN A 220 3.99 2.88 -11.95
CA GLN A 220 4.80 3.99 -12.47
C GLN A 220 3.96 5.15 -13.02
N ASP A 221 2.79 4.84 -13.59
CA ASP A 221 1.88 5.80 -14.19
C ASP A 221 0.89 6.42 -13.18
N ASN A 222 0.74 5.82 -12.01
CA ASN A 222 -0.09 6.35 -10.94
C ASN A 222 0.48 6.05 -9.54
N PRO A 223 1.19 7.01 -8.90
CA PRO A 223 1.77 6.82 -7.58
C PRO A 223 0.75 6.76 -6.44
N LEU A 224 -0.55 6.87 -6.73
CA LEU A 224 -1.64 6.64 -5.77
C LEU A 224 -2.20 5.22 -5.81
N ASP A 225 -1.75 4.40 -6.76
CA ASP A 225 -2.12 3.00 -6.91
C ASP A 225 -0.93 2.13 -6.47
N CYS A 226 -0.84 1.92 -5.15
CA CYS A 226 0.26 1.23 -4.50
C CYS A 226 -0.22 0.05 -3.67
N TYR A 227 0.54 -1.04 -3.72
CA TYR A 227 0.56 -2.07 -2.70
C TYR A 227 1.45 -1.60 -1.54
N ASP A 228 0.91 -1.56 -0.33
CA ASP A 228 1.63 -1.19 0.89
C ASP A 228 1.37 -2.27 1.96
N PHE A 229 2.41 -3.00 2.35
CA PHE A 229 2.34 -4.09 3.32
C PHE A 229 3.29 -3.86 4.49
N HIS A 230 2.86 -4.27 5.68
CA HIS A 230 3.69 -4.29 6.87
C HIS A 230 3.73 -5.70 7.47
N LEU A 231 4.93 -6.29 7.52
CA LEU A 231 5.16 -7.63 8.04
C LEU A 231 5.89 -7.52 9.38
N ASP A 232 5.24 -7.94 10.46
CA ASP A 232 5.83 -8.06 11.79
C ASP A 232 5.51 -9.43 12.41
N GLY A 233 6.42 -9.95 13.27
CA GLY A 233 6.25 -10.96 14.34
C GLY A 233 5.50 -12.29 14.14
N SER A 234 4.56 -12.42 13.20
CA SER A 234 3.71 -13.58 12.92
C SER A 234 2.87 -13.47 11.63
N GLY A 235 2.93 -12.36 10.89
CA GLY A 235 2.09 -12.11 9.71
C GLY A 235 2.79 -12.32 8.37
N GLY A 236 2.03 -12.79 7.38
CA GLY A 236 2.38 -12.75 5.97
C GLY A 236 1.47 -11.76 5.23
N ALA A 237 1.77 -11.48 3.96
CA ALA A 237 0.94 -10.67 3.08
C ALA A 237 0.80 -11.35 1.72
N GLY A 238 -0.43 -11.39 1.19
CA GLY A 238 -0.74 -11.94 -0.12
C GLY A 238 -1.09 -10.87 -1.14
N TRP A 239 -0.70 -11.04 -2.41
CA TRP A 239 -1.08 -10.14 -3.51
C TRP A 239 -1.10 -10.85 -4.87
N ALA A 240 -1.73 -10.22 -5.87
CA ALA A 240 -1.67 -10.64 -7.26
C ALA A 240 -0.81 -9.67 -8.09
N ASP A 241 -0.06 -10.16 -9.08
CA ASP A 241 0.72 -9.26 -9.96
C ASP A 241 -0.16 -8.46 -10.94
N GLU A 242 -1.31 -9.00 -11.31
CA GLU A 242 -2.36 -8.34 -12.09
C GLU A 242 -3.75 -8.94 -11.77
N PRO A 243 -4.86 -8.29 -12.16
CA PRO A 243 -6.19 -8.84 -11.93
C PRO A 243 -6.36 -10.24 -12.56
N GLY A 244 -6.56 -11.26 -11.73
CA GLY A 244 -6.64 -12.66 -12.15
C GLY A 244 -5.29 -13.31 -12.49
N GLY A 245 -4.19 -12.66 -12.12
CA GLY A 245 -2.81 -13.13 -12.30
C GLY A 245 -2.36 -14.15 -11.26
N VAL A 246 -1.04 -14.28 -11.12
CA VAL A 246 -0.41 -15.20 -10.15
C VAL A 246 -0.53 -14.61 -8.76
N MET A 247 -0.91 -15.44 -7.78
CA MET A 247 -0.95 -15.06 -6.37
C MET A 247 0.42 -15.31 -5.73
N TYR A 248 0.88 -14.35 -4.94
CA TYR A 248 2.13 -14.38 -4.20
C TYR A 248 1.83 -14.19 -2.71
N ASP A 249 2.61 -14.86 -1.86
CA ASP A 249 2.61 -14.73 -0.42
C ASP A 249 4.01 -14.38 0.08
N ALA A 250 4.12 -13.33 0.87
CA ALA A 250 5.32 -12.96 1.60
C ALA A 250 5.19 -13.35 3.07
N ASN A 251 6.25 -13.92 3.65
CA ASN A 251 6.31 -14.31 5.06
C ASN A 251 7.64 -13.88 5.68
N LEU A 252 7.59 -13.20 6.83
CA LEU A 252 8.78 -12.86 7.61
C LEU A 252 9.25 -14.08 8.42
N LYS A 253 10.45 -14.59 8.12
CA LYS A 253 11.02 -15.82 8.73
C LYS A 253 11.97 -15.55 9.89
N ALA A 254 12.70 -14.44 9.85
CA ALA A 254 13.66 -14.06 10.89
C ALA A 254 13.92 -12.56 10.81
N TYR A 255 14.40 -11.96 11.90
CA TYR A 255 14.85 -10.57 11.90
C TYR A 255 15.84 -10.31 13.04
N ASP A 256 16.64 -9.26 12.90
CA ASP A 256 17.45 -8.66 13.96
C ASP A 256 17.76 -7.21 13.62
N GLY A 257 17.17 -6.28 14.37
CA GLY A 257 17.35 -4.84 14.17
C GLY A 257 16.97 -4.38 12.76
N GLU A 258 17.99 -4.20 11.92
CA GLU A 258 17.89 -3.71 10.53
C GLU A 258 17.94 -4.85 9.49
N ASP A 259 18.08 -6.10 9.93
CA ASP A 259 18.10 -7.28 9.08
C ASP A 259 16.79 -8.07 9.21
N ALA A 260 16.31 -8.60 8.08
CA ALA A 260 15.12 -9.43 8.03
C ALA A 260 15.25 -10.50 6.95
N VAL A 261 14.72 -11.70 7.20
CA VAL A 261 14.64 -12.77 6.21
C VAL A 261 13.20 -12.91 5.75
N LEU A 262 13.00 -12.72 4.45
CA LEU A 262 11.70 -12.78 3.80
C LEU A 262 11.62 -14.02 2.93
N SER A 263 10.52 -14.75 3.02
CA SER A 263 10.21 -15.88 2.15
C SER A 263 9.01 -15.51 1.28
N ILE A 264 9.16 -15.66 -0.03
CA ILE A 264 8.10 -15.46 -1.02
C ILE A 264 7.74 -16.82 -1.62
N THR A 265 6.44 -17.10 -1.71
CA THR A 265 5.88 -18.27 -2.39
C THR A 265 4.76 -17.86 -3.33
N THR A 266 4.47 -18.67 -4.35
CA THR A 266 3.22 -18.57 -5.12
C THR A 266 2.22 -19.62 -4.66
N GLU A 267 0.92 -19.31 -4.74
CA GLU A 267 -0.17 -20.27 -4.55
C GLU A 267 -0.58 -20.98 -5.85
#